data_AF-A0A973JI61-F1
#
_entry.id   AF-A0A973JI61-F1
#
_cell.length_a   1.000
_cell.length_b   1.000
_cell.length_c   1.000
_cell.angle_alpha   90.00
_cell.angle_beta   90.00
_cell.angle_gamma   90.00
#
_symmetry.space_group_name_H-M   'P 1'
#
loop_
_entity.id
_entity.type
_entity.pdbx_description
1 polymer ?
#
loop_
_entity_poly.entity_id
_entity_poly.type
_entity_poly.pdbx_seq_one_letter_code
_entity_poly.pdbx_strand_id
1 'polypeptide(L)' 'MALYVLRRLGLFVLGLLATSAIVFGVLRVLPGDVAQVVGGVKATPEQIEAIREAYGLDQP' A
#
# COMPACT_ATOMS: atom_id res chain seq x y z
N MET A 1 -31.06 -25.35 -2.18
CA MET A 1 -30.88 -24.07 -2.90
C MET A 1 -30.28 -22.97 -2.03
N ALA A 2 -30.87 -22.61 -0.88
CA ALA A 2 -30.38 -21.52 -0.02
C ALA A 2 -28.91 -21.67 0.44
N LEU A 3 -28.49 -22.86 0.89
CA LEU A 3 -27.10 -23.14 1.27
C LEU A 3 -26.09 -22.98 0.11
N TYR A 4 -26.51 -23.33 -1.11
CA TYR A 4 -25.68 -23.16 -2.31
C TYR A 4 -25.51 -21.67 -2.64
N VAL A 5 -26.59 -20.88 -2.54
CA VAL A 5 -26.56 -19.43 -2.71
C VAL A 5 -25.70 -18.77 -1.64
N LEU A 6 -25.82 -19.17 -0.38
CA LEU A 6 -25.04 -18.64 0.74
C LEU A 6 -23.54 -18.91 0.56
N ARG A 7 -23.17 -20.13 0.13
CA ARG A 7 -21.78 -20.49 -0.17
C ARG A 7 -21.21 -19.66 -1.32
N ARG A 8 -22.02 -19.43 -2.37
CA ARG A 8 -21.61 -18.64 -3.53
C ARG A 8 -21.46 -17.15 -3.19
N LEU A 9 -22.34 -16.61 -2.36
CA LEU A 9 -22.22 -15.27 -1.81
C LEU A 9 -20.99 -15.13 -0.90
N GLY A 10 -20.70 -16.12 -0.06
CA GLY A 10 -19.50 -16.13 0.76
C GLY A 10 -18.22 -16.07 -0.06
N LEU A 11 -18.13 -16.85 -1.16
CA LEU A 11 -16.99 -16.80 -2.08
C LEU A 11 -16.89 -15.45 -2.81
N PHE A 12 -18.01 -14.85 -3.20
CA PHE A 12 -18.04 -13.54 -3.84
C PHE A 12 -17.54 -12.44 -2.90
N VAL A 13 -18.04 -12.42 -1.65
CA VAL A 13 -17.60 -11.47 -0.62
C VAL A 13 -16.12 -11.67 -0.30
N LEU A 14 -15.65 -12.91 -0.20
CA LEU A 14 -14.23 -13.20 0.02
C LEU A 14 -13.35 -12.69 -1.12
N GLY A 15 -13.80 -12.86 -2.37
CA GLY A 15 -13.13 -12.30 -3.55
C GLY A 15 -13.06 -10.78 -3.51
N LEU A 16 -14.18 -10.11 -3.18
CA LEU A 16 -14.20 -8.66 -3.01
C LEU A 16 -13.26 -8.17 -1.91
N LEU A 17 -13.23 -8.85 -0.77
CA LEU A 17 -12.32 -8.52 0.33
C LEU A 17 -10.87 -8.74 -0.08
N ALA A 18 -10.55 -9.84 -0.78
CA ALA A 18 -9.21 -10.10 -1.27
C ALA A 18 -8.75 -9.03 -2.27
N THR A 19 -9.58 -8.72 -3.27
CA THR A 19 -9.27 -7.66 -4.24
C THR A 19 -9.15 -6.29 -3.57
N SER A 20 -10.05 -5.94 -2.64
CA SER A 20 -9.96 -4.70 -1.88
C SER A 20 -8.68 -4.64 -1.05
N ALA A 21 -8.33 -5.72 -0.34
CA ALA A 21 -7.11 -5.78 0.45
C ALA A 21 -5.86 -5.68 -0.43
N ILE A 22 -5.86 -6.27 -1.64
CA ILE A 22 -4.78 -6.11 -2.61
C ILE A 22 -4.71 -4.66 -3.09
N VAL A 23 -5.81 -4.05 -3.50
CA VAL A 23 -5.82 -2.66 -4.00
C VAL A 23 -5.37 -1.68 -2.91
N PHE A 24 -5.97 -1.75 -1.72
CA PHE A 24 -5.59 -0.90 -0.60
C PHE A 24 -4.19 -1.22 -0.07
N GLY A 25 -3.79 -2.50 -0.05
CA GLY A 25 -2.45 -2.91 0.32
C GLY A 25 -1.42 -2.35 -0.64
N VAL A 26 -1.68 -2.45 -1.95
CA VAL A 26 -0.87 -1.86 -3.01
C VAL A 26 -0.85 -0.34 -2.87
N LEU A 27 -1.98 0.33 -2.64
CA LEU A 27 -2.02 1.78 -2.36
C LEU A 27 -1.34 2.19 -1.06
N ARG A 28 -1.16 1.27 -0.11
CA ARG A 28 -0.46 1.46 1.18
C ARG A 28 1.00 1.00 1.16
N VAL A 29 1.42 0.27 0.14
CA VAL A 29 2.82 -0.01 -0.22
C VAL A 29 3.34 1.00 -1.26
N LEU A 30 2.46 1.54 -2.11
CA LEU A 30 2.69 2.68 -3.02
C LEU A 30 2.76 4.09 -2.38
N PRO A 31 2.44 4.36 -1.09
CA PRO A 31 3.00 5.52 -0.43
C PRO A 31 4.43 5.07 -0.11
N GLY A 32 5.24 4.92 -1.16
CA GLY A 32 6.66 5.10 -0.99
C GLY A 32 6.78 6.39 -0.20
N ASP A 33 7.48 6.32 0.92
CA ASP A 33 7.89 7.47 1.71
C ASP A 33 8.11 8.65 0.75
N VAL A 34 7.60 9.83 1.04
CA VAL A 34 7.69 10.98 0.13
C VAL A 34 9.14 11.17 -0.34
N ALA A 35 10.10 10.78 0.52
CA ALA A 35 11.52 10.67 0.23
C ALA A 35 11.93 9.60 -0.82
N GLN A 36 11.26 8.45 -0.93
CA GLN A 36 11.43 7.47 -2.03
C GLN A 36 10.84 7.95 -3.35
N VAL A 37 9.73 8.70 -3.34
CA VAL A 37 9.17 9.30 -4.57
C VAL A 37 10.11 10.38 -5.11
N VAL A 38 10.69 11.19 -4.22
CA VAL A 38 11.68 12.23 -4.58
C VAL A 38 13.04 11.63 -4.93
N GLY A 39 13.50 10.61 -4.22
CA GLY A 39 14.76 9.91 -4.48
C GLY A 39 14.73 8.96 -5.70
N GLY A 40 13.54 8.56 -6.14
CA GLY A 40 13.33 7.60 -7.21
C GLY A 40 13.58 6.14 -6.79
N VAL A 41 13.18 5.20 -7.66
CA VAL A 41 13.17 3.72 -7.45
C VAL A 41 14.55 3.11 -7.13
N LYS A 42 15.63 3.90 -7.12
CA LYS A 42 17.02 3.49 -6.85
C LYS A 42 17.69 4.26 -5.70
N ALA A 43 16.97 5.08 -4.94
CA ALA A 43 17.56 5.81 -3.83
C ALA A 43 18.07 4.83 -2.77
N THR A 44 19.35 4.92 -2.43
CA THR A 44 19.90 4.14 -1.32
C THR A 44 19.37 4.67 0.02
N PRO A 45 19.33 3.86 1.09
CA PRO A 45 18.82 4.29 2.38
C PRO A 45 19.47 5.60 2.88
N GLU A 46 20.76 5.79 2.59
CA GLU A 46 21.49 7.00 2.96
C GLU A 46 21.03 8.25 2.19
N GLN A 47 20.61 8.09 0.93
CA GLN A 47 20.08 9.19 0.11
C GLN A 47 18.69 9.63 0.56
N ILE A 48 17.88 8.69 1.04
CA ILE A 48 16.55 8.96 1.59
C ILE A 48 16.66 9.77 2.88
N GLU A 49 17.62 9.42 3.75
CA GLU A 49 17.89 10.11 5.02
C GLU A 49 18.42 11.54 4.77
N ALA A 50 19.32 11.72 3.80
CA ALA A 50 19.80 13.05 3.39
C ALA A 50 18.68 13.94 2.82
N ILE A 51 17.74 13.38 2.06
CA ILE A 51 16.56 14.10 1.56
C ILE A 51 15.63 14.47 2.72
N ARG A 52 15.42 13.55 3.67
CA ARG A 52 14.55 13.76 4.83
C ARG A 52 15.04 14.89 5.73
N GLU A 53 16.35 14.97 5.95
CA GLU A 53 17.01 16.06 6.67
C GLU A 53 16.98 17.38 5.87
N ALA A 54 17.29 17.35 4.57
CA ALA A 54 17.31 18.55 3.72
C ALA A 54 15.94 19.21 3.54
N TYR A 55 14.87 18.42 3.54
CA TYR A 55 13.49 18.90 3.39
C TYR A 55 12.76 19.09 4.72
N GLY A 56 13.41 18.85 5.87
CA GLY A 56 12.83 19.05 7.20
C GLY A 56 11.61 18.18 7.48
N LEU A 57 11.49 17.02 6.83
CA LEU A 57 10.35 16.10 6.92
C LEU A 57 10.33 15.29 8.24
N ASP A 58 11.37 15.43 9.08
CA ASP A 58 11.46 14.87 10.43
C ASP A 58 11.01 15.85 11.54
N GLN A 59 10.36 16.97 11.18
CA GLN A 59 9.73 17.84 12.17
C GLN A 59 8.27 17.39 12.40
N PRO A 60 7.87 17.12 13.66
CA PRO A 60 6.58 16.51 14.00
C PRO A 60 5.36 17.36 13.63
#